data_AF-A0A968IMM4-F1
#
_entry.id   AF-A0A968IMM4-F1
#
_cell.length_a   1.000
_cell.length_b   1.000
_cell.length_c   1.000
_cell.angle_alpha   90.00
_cell.angle_beta   90.00
_cell.angle_gamma   90.00
#
_symmetry.space_group_name_H-M   'P 1'
#
loop_
_entity.id
_entity.type
_entity.pdbx_description
1 polymer ?
#
loop_
_entity_poly.entity_id
_entity_poly.type
_entity_poly.pdbx_seq_one_letter_code
_entity_poly.pdbx_strand_id
1 'polypeptide(L)'
;MIAPPNAGSINDFVNLAYGTFANSPNFFSEPVGALGVLAGRLGIGPANLNSNIAVLSTFPSLYQMLPRNRHKPVTIAGSDGSRTTADLFKVEVWEKMQWGIFAPKADSTLKRLLPEVSSFSDRHRIARNMMVQNLRRAEQFTQALDQPAQPPPSLNLRLLAGNSVLTAQTIEVNQSGQFKVIKTTPGDGTVTRASAILDERTDEDGMLKLPSPIPWSQTNFYSQDHLKLVQDSSLIDSLRCTLLGKPGIVE
;
A
#
# COMPACT_ATOMS: atom_id res chain seq x y z
N MET A 1 12.52 -8.25 11.08
CA MET A 1 12.17 -7.83 9.71
C MET A 1 11.05 -6.80 9.84
N ILE A 2 11.24 -5.58 9.36
CA ILE A 2 10.13 -4.62 9.23
C ILE A 2 9.26 -5.18 8.11
N ALA A 3 8.05 -5.59 8.44
CA ALA A 3 7.22 -6.30 7.48
C ALA A 3 6.82 -5.34 6.34
N PRO A 4 7.12 -5.66 5.07
CA PRO A 4 6.38 -5.03 3.98
C PRO A 4 4.88 -5.32 4.19
N PRO A 5 3.98 -4.47 3.67
CA PRO A 5 2.55 -4.65 3.89
C PRO A 5 2.09 -6.01 3.36
N ASN A 6 1.70 -6.92 4.25
CA ASN A 6 1.28 -8.27 3.85
C ASN A 6 -0.01 -8.22 3.02
N ALA A 7 -0.88 -7.22 3.27
CA ALA A 7 -2.11 -6.99 2.53
C ALA A 7 -2.07 -5.77 1.59
N GLY A 8 -0.91 -5.14 1.37
CA GLY A 8 -0.75 -3.91 0.58
C GLY A 8 -1.05 -2.60 1.36
N SER A 9 -0.77 -1.44 0.74
CA SER A 9 -1.08 -0.10 1.27
C SER A 9 -1.84 0.75 0.25
N ILE A 10 -2.74 1.61 0.74
CA ILE A 10 -3.37 2.66 -0.08
C ILE A 10 -2.30 3.61 -0.65
N ASN A 11 -1.20 3.85 0.07
CA ASN A 11 -0.12 4.72 -0.39
C ASN A 11 0.54 4.11 -1.64
N ASP A 12 0.79 2.80 -1.67
CA ASP A 12 1.38 2.13 -2.85
C ASP A 12 0.47 2.23 -4.07
N PHE A 13 -0.84 2.05 -3.87
CA PHE A 13 -1.83 2.27 -4.91
C PHE A 13 -1.80 3.72 -5.42
N VAL A 14 -1.83 4.73 -4.54
CA VAL A 14 -1.80 6.14 -4.93
C VAL A 14 -0.52 6.47 -5.71
N ASN A 15 0.63 5.97 -5.26
CA ASN A 15 1.92 6.16 -5.92
C ASN A 15 1.91 5.58 -7.34
N LEU A 16 1.39 4.36 -7.50
CA LEU A 16 1.27 3.69 -8.80
C LEU A 16 0.25 4.37 -9.73
N ALA A 17 -0.88 4.83 -9.17
CA ALA A 17 -1.97 5.42 -9.93
C ALA A 17 -1.70 6.86 -10.40
N TYR A 18 -0.80 7.60 -9.73
CA TYR A 18 -0.56 9.03 -10.02
C TYR A 18 0.92 9.45 -10.13
N GLY A 19 1.88 8.56 -9.88
CA GLY A 19 3.31 8.86 -10.00
C GLY A 19 3.86 9.75 -8.88
N THR A 20 3.12 9.89 -7.79
CA THR A 20 3.57 10.66 -6.62
C THR A 20 4.45 9.77 -5.75
N PHE A 21 5.78 9.76 -5.91
CA PHE A 21 6.61 9.46 -4.75
C PHE A 21 6.44 10.64 -3.79
N ALA A 22 5.71 10.44 -2.70
CA ALA A 22 5.50 11.48 -1.72
C ALA A 22 6.83 11.81 -0.98
N ASN A 23 7.57 12.79 -1.49
CA ASN A 23 7.96 13.90 -0.64
C ASN A 23 6.79 14.88 -0.64
N SER A 24 5.86 14.70 0.30
CA SER A 24 4.90 15.74 0.63
C SER A 24 5.62 16.77 1.52
N PRO A 25 5.58 18.08 1.20
CA PRO A 25 6.25 19.11 2.02
C PRO A 25 5.69 19.27 3.44
N ASN A 26 4.72 18.47 3.88
CA ASN A 26 4.14 18.54 5.23
C ASN A 26 4.24 17.23 6.03
N PHE A 27 5.18 16.32 5.72
CA PHE A 27 5.39 15.10 6.52
C PHE A 27 6.60 15.15 7.48
N PHE A 28 7.31 16.28 7.56
CA PHE A 28 8.38 16.50 8.53
C PHE A 28 8.03 17.64 9.51
N SER A 29 7.09 17.38 10.42
CA SER A 29 7.11 17.86 11.81
C SER A 29 5.79 17.49 12.49
N GLU A 30 5.89 16.63 13.50
CA GLU A 30 4.90 16.35 14.54
C GLU A 30 3.53 15.74 14.15
N PRO A 31 3.04 14.81 14.98
CA PRO A 31 1.75 14.14 14.79
C PRO A 31 0.63 15.07 15.27
N VAL A 32 -0.43 15.23 14.46
CA VAL A 32 -1.83 15.53 14.81
C VAL A 32 -2.45 16.25 13.61
N GLY A 33 -3.56 15.70 13.08
CA GLY A 33 -4.37 16.43 12.12
C GLY A 33 -5.19 15.57 11.18
N ALA A 34 -6.26 14.97 11.70
CA ALA A 34 -7.46 14.84 10.90
C ALA A 34 -7.84 16.23 10.32
N LEU A 35 -8.42 16.29 9.11
CA LEU A 35 -9.05 17.49 8.50
C LEU A 35 -8.14 18.60 7.93
N GLY A 36 -7.14 18.26 7.11
CA GLY A 36 -6.19 19.27 6.59
C GLY A 36 -5.86 19.27 5.09
N VAL A 37 -6.67 18.72 4.16
CA VAL A 37 -6.39 18.95 2.71
C VAL A 37 -7.69 19.03 1.89
N LEU A 38 -8.30 20.20 1.96
CA LEU A 38 -9.20 20.75 0.94
C LEU A 38 -8.77 22.20 0.67
N ALA A 39 -7.52 22.41 0.24
CA ALA A 39 -7.04 23.65 -0.40
C ALA A 39 -5.54 23.53 -0.74
N GLY A 40 -5.14 24.04 -1.90
CA GLY A 40 -3.75 24.45 -2.14
C GLY A 40 -3.10 23.90 -3.40
N ARG A 41 -3.32 24.59 -4.53
CA ARG A 41 -2.35 24.63 -5.64
C ARG A 41 -0.98 25.11 -5.11
N LEU A 42 0.12 24.72 -5.80
CA LEU A 42 1.48 25.33 -5.86
C LEU A 42 2.62 24.67 -5.05
N GLY A 43 3.61 24.11 -5.78
CA GLY A 43 5.00 24.63 -5.84
C GLY A 43 6.04 24.43 -4.70
N ILE A 44 7.07 23.61 -5.02
CA ILE A 44 8.54 23.72 -4.76
C ILE A 44 9.17 23.23 -3.42
N GLY A 45 10.19 22.33 -3.53
CA GLY A 45 11.19 21.86 -2.51
C GLY A 45 12.12 20.76 -3.10
N PRO A 46 13.37 20.53 -2.63
CA PRO A 46 14.54 20.24 -3.49
C PRO A 46 14.62 18.82 -4.10
N ALA A 47 15.04 18.76 -5.37
CA ALA A 47 15.27 17.58 -6.21
C ALA A 47 14.05 16.64 -6.38
N ASN A 48 13.19 17.01 -7.33
CA ASN A 48 12.18 16.19 -7.98
C ASN A 48 12.62 14.71 -8.19
N LEU A 49 12.20 13.80 -7.32
CA LEU A 49 11.75 12.49 -7.81
C LEU A 49 10.34 12.72 -8.35
N ASN A 50 10.25 13.42 -9.49
CA ASN A 50 9.12 13.27 -10.42
C ASN A 50 9.22 11.84 -10.96
N SER A 51 8.94 10.86 -10.09
CA SER A 51 8.94 9.45 -10.42
C SER A 51 7.87 9.30 -11.48
N ASN A 52 8.32 9.10 -12.70
CA ASN A 52 7.45 9.16 -13.82
C ASN A 52 6.42 8.04 -13.70
N ILE A 53 5.13 8.39 -13.63
CA ILE A 53 4.03 7.44 -13.42
C ILE A 53 4.12 6.22 -14.35
N ALA A 54 4.52 6.44 -15.60
CA ALA A 54 4.67 5.37 -16.57
C ALA A 54 5.89 4.47 -16.28
N VAL A 55 6.98 5.00 -15.70
CA VAL A 55 8.11 4.20 -15.20
C VAL A 55 7.69 3.37 -14.00
N LEU A 56 7.02 3.96 -13.00
CA LEU A 56 6.53 3.20 -11.84
C LEU A 56 5.57 2.10 -12.27
N SER A 57 4.73 2.36 -13.26
CA SER A 57 3.82 1.37 -13.83
C SER A 57 4.54 0.20 -14.55
N THR A 58 5.86 0.26 -14.73
CA THR A 58 6.62 -0.90 -15.22
C THR A 58 7.03 -1.86 -14.11
N PHE A 59 6.94 -1.48 -12.83
CA PHE A 59 7.46 -2.25 -11.71
C PHE A 59 6.44 -3.27 -11.21
N PRO A 60 6.66 -4.58 -11.39
CA PRO A 60 5.70 -5.60 -10.94
C PRO A 60 5.45 -5.57 -9.43
N SER A 61 6.47 -5.17 -8.65
CA SER A 61 6.38 -5.08 -7.18
C SER A 61 5.32 -4.10 -6.70
N LEU A 62 5.10 -2.98 -7.38
CA LEU A 62 4.06 -2.02 -7.00
C LEU A 62 2.65 -2.59 -7.18
N TYR A 63 2.44 -3.43 -8.20
CA TYR A 63 1.18 -4.14 -8.37
C TYR A 63 0.98 -5.21 -7.29
N GLN A 64 2.05 -5.91 -6.88
CA GLN A 64 2.02 -6.91 -5.82
C GLN A 64 1.71 -6.32 -4.43
N MET A 65 1.94 -5.01 -4.26
CA MET A 65 1.61 -4.26 -3.04
C MET A 65 0.21 -3.64 -3.07
N LEU A 66 -0.60 -3.92 -4.09
CA LEU A 66 -1.99 -3.44 -4.13
C LEU A 66 -2.79 -4.00 -2.95
N PRO A 67 -3.69 -3.17 -2.38
CA PRO A 67 -4.54 -3.62 -1.30
C PRO A 67 -5.57 -4.64 -1.80
N ARG A 68 -5.95 -5.59 -0.95
CA ARG A 68 -6.89 -6.65 -1.32
C ARG A 68 -8.30 -6.11 -1.47
N ASN A 69 -8.96 -6.45 -2.58
CA ASN A 69 -10.33 -6.03 -2.88
C ASN A 69 -11.35 -6.40 -1.79
N ARG A 70 -11.15 -7.53 -1.10
CA ARG A 70 -12.06 -8.01 -0.03
C ARG A 70 -12.24 -7.02 1.12
N HIS A 71 -11.27 -6.14 1.37
CA HIS A 71 -11.37 -5.10 2.39
C HIS A 71 -11.91 -3.76 1.86
N LYS A 72 -12.38 -3.74 0.60
CA LYS A 72 -12.99 -2.58 -0.08
C LYS A 72 -12.13 -1.30 0.08
N PRO A 73 -10.80 -1.34 -0.22
CA PRO A 73 -9.87 -0.26 0.11
C PRO A 73 -10.06 0.99 -0.77
N VAL A 74 -10.62 0.82 -1.97
CA VAL A 74 -10.85 1.89 -2.93
C VAL A 74 -12.29 1.80 -3.40
N THR A 75 -13.04 2.88 -3.23
CA THR A 75 -14.41 3.02 -3.71
C THR A 75 -14.48 4.15 -4.73
N ILE A 76 -15.36 4.01 -5.72
CA ILE A 76 -15.61 5.02 -6.75
C ILE A 76 -17.00 5.60 -6.51
N ALA A 77 -17.07 6.93 -6.39
CA ALA A 77 -18.32 7.65 -6.21
C ALA A 77 -19.10 7.76 -7.53
N GLY A 78 -20.35 7.33 -7.51
CA GLY A 78 -21.32 7.55 -8.58
C GLY A 78 -21.91 8.96 -8.54
N SER A 79 -22.45 9.41 -9.67
CA SER A 79 -23.14 10.71 -9.78
C SER A 79 -24.47 10.76 -9.02
N ASP A 80 -25.03 9.60 -8.68
CA ASP A 80 -26.26 9.38 -7.92
C ASP A 80 -26.02 9.21 -6.41
N GLY A 81 -24.79 9.40 -5.94
CA GLY A 81 -24.40 9.18 -4.54
C GLY A 81 -24.11 7.72 -4.19
N SER A 82 -24.19 6.80 -5.16
CA SER A 82 -23.77 5.41 -4.97
C SER A 82 -22.24 5.31 -4.82
N ARG A 83 -21.78 4.19 -4.23
CA ARG A 83 -20.36 3.84 -4.13
C ARG A 83 -20.14 2.44 -4.64
N THR A 84 -19.22 2.28 -5.57
CA THR A 84 -18.82 0.96 -6.07
C THR A 84 -17.40 0.67 -5.64
N THR A 85 -17.13 -0.54 -5.13
CA THR A 85 -15.74 -0.94 -4.82
C THR A 85 -14.98 -1.14 -6.13
N ALA A 86 -13.79 -0.54 -6.23
CA ALA A 86 -12.91 -0.72 -7.37
C ALA A 86 -12.19 -2.07 -7.27
N ASP A 87 -12.27 -2.88 -8.32
CA ASP A 87 -11.40 -4.05 -8.46
C ASP A 87 -10.05 -3.59 -9.03
N LEU A 88 -9.05 -3.48 -8.15
CA LEU A 88 -7.74 -2.96 -8.53
C LEU A 88 -6.93 -3.91 -9.42
N PHE A 89 -7.35 -5.17 -9.60
CA PHE A 89 -6.69 -6.15 -10.46
C PHE A 89 -7.27 -6.16 -11.90
N LYS A 90 -8.31 -5.37 -12.17
CA LYS A 90 -8.90 -5.23 -13.52
C LYS A 90 -8.33 -4.03 -14.23
N VAL A 91 -7.68 -4.24 -15.38
CA VAL A 91 -7.09 -3.16 -16.17
C VAL A 91 -8.14 -2.15 -16.62
N GLU A 92 -9.38 -2.59 -16.85
CA GLU A 92 -10.50 -1.77 -17.27
C GLU A 92 -10.82 -0.66 -16.26
N VAL A 93 -10.62 -0.92 -14.96
CA VAL A 93 -10.78 0.08 -13.91
C VAL A 93 -9.71 1.16 -14.05
N TRP A 94 -8.46 0.77 -14.26
CA TRP A 94 -7.35 1.72 -14.45
C TRP A 94 -7.48 2.53 -15.73
N GLU A 95 -7.97 1.91 -16.81
CA GLU A 95 -8.30 2.58 -18.07
C GLU A 95 -9.38 3.64 -17.87
N LYS A 96 -10.51 3.24 -17.29
CA LYS A 96 -11.64 4.14 -17.02
C LYS A 96 -11.23 5.32 -16.15
N MET A 97 -10.38 5.08 -15.15
CA MET A 97 -9.94 6.09 -14.20
C MET A 97 -8.69 6.85 -14.65
N GLN A 98 -8.14 6.52 -15.83
CA GLN A 98 -6.92 7.14 -16.38
C GLN A 98 -5.73 7.09 -15.42
N TRP A 99 -5.53 5.94 -14.76
CA TRP A 99 -4.43 5.70 -13.81
C TRP A 99 -3.20 5.10 -14.49
N GLY A 100 -2.04 5.27 -13.85
CA GLY A 100 -0.81 4.59 -14.28
C GLY A 100 -0.40 4.95 -15.72
N ILE A 101 -0.23 3.94 -16.57
CA ILE A 101 0.09 4.12 -17.99
C ILE A 101 -1.03 4.77 -18.82
N PHE A 102 -2.25 4.84 -18.29
CA PHE A 102 -3.39 5.51 -18.95
C PHE A 102 -3.51 6.98 -18.58
N ALA A 103 -2.66 7.49 -17.68
CA ALA A 103 -2.69 8.90 -17.33
C ALA A 103 -2.39 9.76 -18.57
N PRO A 104 -3.07 10.92 -18.77
CA PRO A 104 -2.91 11.74 -19.97
C PRO A 104 -1.46 12.18 -20.28
N LYS A 105 -0.60 12.24 -19.26
CA LYS A 105 0.81 12.65 -19.38
C LYS A 105 1.78 11.48 -19.60
N ALA A 106 1.30 10.24 -19.61
CA ALA A 106 2.14 9.03 -19.68
C ALA A 106 2.87 8.87 -21.03
N ASP A 107 2.28 9.30 -22.16
CA ASP A 107 2.86 9.05 -23.50
C ASP A 107 4.26 9.65 -23.68
N SER A 108 4.53 10.83 -23.11
CA SER A 108 5.86 11.46 -23.16
C SER A 108 6.96 10.55 -22.57
N THR A 109 6.59 9.71 -21.63
CA THR A 109 7.46 8.73 -20.99
C THR A 109 7.47 7.43 -21.74
N LEU A 110 6.31 6.96 -22.19
CA LEU A 110 6.23 5.75 -23.01
C LEU A 110 7.08 5.89 -24.28
N LYS A 111 7.15 7.08 -24.89
CA LYS A 111 8.09 7.40 -25.99
C LYS A 111 9.55 7.18 -25.61
N ARG A 112 9.94 7.51 -24.38
CA ARG A 112 11.32 7.30 -23.88
C ARG A 112 11.59 5.84 -23.52
N LEU A 113 10.58 5.12 -23.02
CA LEU A 113 10.67 3.70 -22.67
C LEU A 113 10.62 2.79 -23.90
N LEU A 114 9.93 3.22 -24.96
CA LEU A 114 9.73 2.49 -26.20
C LEU A 114 10.14 3.37 -27.41
N PRO A 115 11.41 3.77 -27.52
CA PRO A 115 11.86 4.72 -28.54
C PRO A 115 11.70 4.18 -29.98
N GLU A 116 11.80 2.86 -30.15
CA GLU A 116 11.66 2.20 -31.45
C GLU A 116 10.21 2.08 -31.93
N VAL A 117 9.22 2.38 -31.07
CA VAL A 117 7.80 2.26 -31.41
C VAL A 117 7.26 3.65 -31.74
N SER A 118 7.15 3.95 -33.04
CA SER A 118 6.74 5.27 -33.54
C SER A 118 5.25 5.58 -33.30
N SER A 119 4.39 4.58 -33.42
CA SER A 119 2.94 4.70 -33.28
C SER A 119 2.50 4.88 -31.81
N PHE A 120 1.70 5.92 -31.55
CA PHE A 120 1.07 6.15 -30.25
C PHE A 120 0.21 4.96 -29.82
N SER A 121 -0.62 4.46 -30.74
CA SER A 121 -1.51 3.33 -30.49
C SER A 121 -0.72 2.07 -30.11
N ASP A 122 0.38 1.80 -30.80
CA ASP A 122 1.20 0.62 -30.51
C ASP A 122 1.94 0.72 -29.18
N ARG A 123 2.47 1.90 -28.82
CA ARG A 123 3.07 2.12 -27.50
C ARG A 123 2.07 1.87 -26.38
N HIS A 124 0.88 2.43 -26.50
CA HIS A 124 -0.18 2.25 -25.50
C HIS A 124 -0.66 0.79 -25.44
N ARG A 125 -0.76 0.10 -26.57
CA ARG A 125 -1.08 -1.34 -26.62
C ARG A 125 -0.03 -2.19 -25.91
N ILE A 126 1.26 -1.92 -26.13
CA ILE A 126 2.36 -2.62 -25.44
C ILE A 126 2.30 -2.37 -23.92
N ALA A 127 2.17 -1.10 -23.51
CA ALA A 127 2.08 -0.72 -22.10
C ALA A 127 0.87 -1.35 -21.39
N ARG A 128 -0.30 -1.36 -22.05
CA ARG A 128 -1.50 -2.04 -21.58
C ARG A 128 -1.25 -3.54 -21.38
N ASN A 129 -0.65 -4.21 -22.37
CA ASN A 129 -0.39 -5.65 -22.30
C ASN A 129 0.56 -6.02 -21.15
N MET A 130 1.58 -5.19 -20.89
CA MET A 130 2.46 -5.34 -19.72
C MET A 130 1.66 -5.20 -18.42
N MET A 131 0.83 -4.15 -18.31
CA MET A 131 0.03 -3.92 -17.11
C MET A 131 -0.97 -5.05 -16.85
N VAL A 132 -1.63 -5.58 -17.88
CA VAL A 132 -2.50 -6.76 -17.76
C VAL A 132 -1.75 -7.94 -17.17
N GLN A 133 -0.52 -8.21 -17.64
CA GLN A 133 0.31 -9.29 -17.10
C GLN A 133 0.70 -9.03 -15.64
N ASN A 134 1.09 -7.80 -15.31
CA ASN A 134 1.48 -7.42 -13.96
C ASN A 134 0.31 -7.53 -12.97
N LEU A 135 -0.87 -7.05 -13.35
CA LEU A 135 -2.09 -7.15 -12.53
C LEU A 135 -2.49 -8.60 -12.29
N ARG A 136 -2.48 -9.44 -13.35
CA ARG A 136 -2.77 -10.88 -13.21
C ARG A 136 -1.77 -11.58 -12.29
N ARG A 137 -0.48 -11.28 -12.42
CA ARG A 137 0.57 -11.85 -11.56
C ARG A 137 0.44 -11.35 -10.13
N ALA A 138 0.08 -10.09 -9.93
CA ALA A 138 -0.16 -9.54 -8.61
C ALA A 138 -1.36 -10.21 -7.93
N GLU A 139 -2.47 -10.39 -8.65
CA GLU A 139 -3.64 -11.12 -8.15
C GLU A 139 -3.24 -12.54 -7.72
N GLN A 140 -2.55 -13.29 -8.58
CA GLN A 140 -2.02 -14.63 -8.27
C GLN A 140 -1.07 -14.62 -7.06
N PHE A 141 -0.19 -13.62 -6.97
CA PHE A 141 0.73 -13.46 -5.85
C PHE A 141 -0.01 -13.23 -4.54
N THR A 142 -1.01 -12.34 -4.53
CA THR A 142 -1.82 -12.10 -3.34
C THR A 142 -2.62 -13.34 -2.93
N GLN A 143 -3.23 -14.06 -3.88
CA GLN A 143 -3.94 -15.32 -3.61
C GLN A 143 -3.02 -16.40 -3.03
N ALA A 144 -1.76 -16.45 -3.47
CA ALA A 144 -0.76 -17.36 -2.92
C ALA A 144 -0.35 -16.98 -1.49
N LEU A 145 -0.18 -15.69 -1.20
CA LEU A 145 0.11 -15.19 0.15
C LEU A 145 -1.05 -15.38 1.13
N ASP A 146 -2.28 -15.39 0.62
CA ASP A 146 -3.49 -15.58 1.42
C ASP A 146 -3.68 -17.05 1.85
N GLN A 147 -2.89 -17.99 1.31
CA GLN A 147 -2.95 -19.39 1.74
C GLN A 147 -2.30 -19.60 3.11
N PRO A 148 -2.94 -20.34 4.03
CA PRO A 148 -2.32 -20.72 5.29
C PRO A 148 -1.00 -21.45 5.08
N ALA A 149 0.05 -21.00 5.76
CA ALA A 149 1.36 -21.66 5.72
C ALA A 149 1.55 -22.56 6.93
N GLN A 150 2.22 -23.71 6.74
CA GLN A 150 2.70 -24.56 7.82
C GLN A 150 4.23 -24.43 7.91
N PRO A 151 4.76 -23.48 8.69
CA PRO A 151 6.20 -23.37 8.88
C PRO A 151 6.73 -24.61 9.62
N PRO A 152 8.02 -24.96 9.45
CA PRO A 152 8.64 -26.00 10.24
C PRO A 152 8.47 -25.74 11.75
N PRO A 153 8.30 -26.77 12.60
CA PRO A 153 8.09 -26.58 14.04
C PRO A 153 9.18 -25.77 14.76
N SER A 154 10.38 -25.70 14.20
CA SER A 154 11.50 -24.92 14.72
C SER A 154 11.47 -23.43 14.35
N LEU A 155 10.61 -23.00 13.43
CA LEU A 155 10.54 -21.62 12.95
C LEU A 155 9.52 -20.81 13.76
N ASN A 156 9.99 -19.77 14.45
CA ASN A 156 9.15 -18.81 15.15
C ASN A 156 8.94 -17.55 14.30
N LEU A 157 7.67 -17.27 13.94
CA LEU A 157 7.31 -16.07 13.19
C LEU A 157 6.88 -14.96 14.16
N ARG A 158 7.61 -13.85 14.19
CA ARG A 158 7.32 -12.71 15.06
C ARG A 158 7.09 -11.45 14.24
N LEU A 159 6.01 -10.73 14.54
CA LEU A 159 5.73 -9.42 13.96
C LEU A 159 6.12 -8.29 14.91
N LEU A 160 6.78 -7.28 14.37
CA LEU A 160 7.03 -5.99 15.01
C LEU A 160 6.45 -4.91 14.09
N ALA A 161 5.44 -4.16 14.56
CA ALA A 161 4.73 -3.18 13.73
C ALA A 161 4.33 -1.92 14.52
N GLY A 162 4.22 -0.78 13.84
CA GLY A 162 3.62 0.43 14.41
C GLY A 162 2.09 0.33 14.47
N ASN A 163 1.47 0.95 15.49
CA ASN A 163 0.01 0.88 15.68
C ASN A 163 -0.61 2.13 16.35
N SER A 164 0.10 3.25 16.43
CA SER A 164 -0.39 4.46 17.10
C SER A 164 -0.84 5.56 16.15
N VAL A 165 -0.68 5.38 14.85
CA VAL A 165 -0.96 6.42 13.84
C VAL A 165 -2.23 6.07 13.07
N LEU A 166 -3.15 7.04 12.95
CA LEU A 166 -4.31 6.90 12.09
C LEU A 166 -3.85 6.74 10.64
N THR A 167 -4.13 5.57 10.09
CA THR A 167 -3.67 5.15 8.76
C THR A 167 -4.87 4.99 7.84
N ALA A 168 -4.76 5.47 6.60
CA ALA A 168 -5.84 5.32 5.63
C ALA A 168 -6.17 3.84 5.40
N GLN A 169 -7.43 3.48 5.62
CA GLN A 169 -7.95 2.13 5.36
C GLN A 169 -8.80 2.10 4.09
N THR A 170 -9.55 3.17 3.85
CA THR A 170 -10.41 3.29 2.67
C THR A 170 -10.35 4.69 2.09
N ILE A 171 -10.20 4.76 0.78
CA ILE A 171 -10.34 5.98 -0.02
C ILE A 171 -11.56 5.90 -0.94
N GLU A 172 -12.16 7.05 -1.18
CA GLU A 172 -13.16 7.30 -2.20
C GLU A 172 -12.52 8.10 -3.33
N VAL A 173 -12.80 7.72 -4.57
CA VAL A 173 -12.39 8.43 -5.78
C VAL A 173 -13.61 8.97 -6.48
N ASN A 174 -13.64 10.26 -6.78
CA ASN A 174 -14.70 10.84 -7.58
C ASN A 174 -14.44 10.66 -9.09
N GLN A 175 -15.42 11.03 -9.91
CA GLN A 175 -15.34 10.91 -11.37
C GLN A 175 -14.23 11.78 -12.00
N SER A 176 -13.76 12.83 -11.31
CA SER A 176 -12.63 13.65 -11.77
C SER A 176 -11.26 13.08 -11.34
N GLY A 177 -11.25 11.93 -10.66
CA GLY A 177 -10.03 11.25 -10.22
C GLY A 177 -9.42 11.84 -8.94
N GLN A 178 -10.16 12.62 -8.17
CA GLN A 178 -9.73 13.14 -6.86
C GLN A 178 -10.03 12.13 -5.75
N PHE A 179 -9.12 12.04 -4.77
CA PHE A 179 -9.24 11.14 -3.63
C PHE A 179 -9.74 11.85 -2.38
N LYS A 180 -10.49 11.10 -1.58
CA LYS A 180 -10.84 11.45 -0.21
C LYS A 180 -10.65 10.23 0.67
N VAL A 181 -9.90 10.36 1.76
CA VAL A 181 -9.86 9.32 2.80
C VAL A 181 -11.22 9.32 3.50
N ILE A 182 -11.91 8.18 3.50
CA ILE A 182 -13.24 8.04 4.12
C ILE A 182 -13.23 7.13 5.35
N LYS A 183 -12.18 6.31 5.52
CA LYS A 183 -11.98 5.47 6.70
C LYS A 183 -10.49 5.43 7.08
N THR A 184 -10.22 5.59 8.38
CA THR A 184 -8.88 5.39 8.95
C THR A 184 -8.94 4.34 10.05
N THR A 185 -7.80 3.71 10.33
CA THR A 185 -7.65 2.68 11.36
C THR A 185 -6.25 2.76 11.97
N PRO A 186 -6.01 2.19 13.17
CA PRO A 186 -4.66 2.13 13.73
C PRO A 186 -3.64 1.43 12.82
N GLY A 187 -2.44 2.00 12.76
CA GLY A 187 -1.31 1.53 11.97
C GLY A 187 -0.07 2.39 12.22
N ASP A 188 0.80 2.49 11.23
CA ASP A 188 2.05 3.26 11.31
C ASP A 188 2.07 4.51 10.39
N GLY A 189 0.90 4.90 9.85
CA GLY A 189 0.74 6.01 8.91
C GLY A 189 0.89 5.60 7.45
N THR A 190 1.41 4.40 7.17
CA THR A 190 1.53 3.82 5.83
C THR A 190 0.83 2.47 5.72
N VAL A 191 1.08 1.59 6.68
CA VAL A 191 0.55 0.23 6.76
C VAL A 191 -0.41 0.15 7.94
N THR A 192 -1.64 -0.31 7.67
CA THR A 192 -2.62 -0.54 8.74
C THR A 192 -2.20 -1.74 9.58
N ARG A 193 -2.57 -1.77 10.86
CA ARG A 193 -2.37 -2.94 11.72
C ARG A 193 -2.97 -4.21 11.10
N ALA A 194 -4.16 -4.08 10.52
CA ALA A 194 -4.85 -5.18 9.83
C ALA A 194 -4.02 -5.72 8.65
N SER A 195 -3.40 -4.84 7.86
CA SER A 195 -2.49 -5.25 6.78
C SER A 195 -1.23 -5.92 7.33
N ALA A 196 -0.63 -5.40 8.41
CA ALA A 196 0.59 -5.96 8.99
C ALA A 196 0.42 -7.40 9.51
N ILE A 197 -0.71 -7.71 10.14
CA ILE A 197 -1.00 -9.08 10.63
C ILE A 197 -1.68 -9.97 9.60
N LEU A 198 -2.02 -9.45 8.41
CA LEU A 198 -2.88 -10.10 7.43
C LEU A 198 -4.21 -10.56 8.09
N ASP A 199 -4.94 -9.59 8.64
CA ASP A 199 -6.24 -9.77 9.27
C ASP A 199 -7.30 -10.01 8.19
N GLU A 200 -7.84 -11.23 8.15
CA GLU A 200 -8.83 -11.63 7.15
C GLU A 200 -10.25 -11.17 7.47
N ARG A 201 -10.46 -10.49 8.61
CA ARG A 201 -11.80 -9.97 8.94
C ARG A 201 -12.20 -8.88 7.97
N THR A 202 -13.42 -8.99 7.50
CA THR A 202 -14.19 -7.92 6.89
C THR A 202 -15.13 -7.32 7.93
N ASP A 203 -15.66 -6.12 7.66
CA ASP A 203 -16.60 -5.44 8.55
C ASP A 203 -17.90 -6.26 8.79
N GLU A 204 -18.11 -7.34 8.03
CA GLU A 204 -19.32 -8.19 8.04
C GLU A 204 -19.17 -9.45 8.92
N ASP A 205 -17.95 -9.82 9.35
CA ASP A 205 -17.69 -11.18 9.84
C ASP A 205 -18.00 -11.41 11.33
N GLY A 206 -18.15 -10.36 12.15
CA GLY A 206 -18.49 -10.50 13.59
C GLY A 206 -17.51 -11.36 14.42
N MET A 207 -16.34 -11.67 13.87
CA MET A 207 -15.41 -12.65 14.42
C MET A 207 -14.72 -12.14 15.69
N LEU A 208 -14.89 -12.90 16.78
CA LEU A 208 -14.19 -12.66 18.07
C LEU A 208 -12.70 -13.02 18.01
N LYS A 209 -12.32 -13.98 17.16
CA LYS A 209 -10.92 -14.35 16.91
C LYS A 209 -10.41 -13.62 15.68
N LEU A 210 -9.11 -13.34 15.64
CA LEU A 210 -8.43 -12.71 14.52
C LEU A 210 -7.95 -13.80 13.54
N PRO A 211 -8.67 -14.07 12.43
CA PRO A 211 -8.19 -14.97 11.38
C PRO A 211 -7.00 -14.34 10.66
N SER A 212 -5.90 -15.07 10.57
CA SER A 212 -4.74 -14.76 9.74
C SER A 212 -4.18 -16.07 9.18
N PRO A 213 -3.80 -16.13 7.89
CA PRO A 213 -3.13 -17.30 7.32
C PRO A 213 -1.67 -17.43 7.81
N ILE A 214 -1.14 -16.41 8.50
CA ILE A 214 0.21 -16.41 9.05
C ILE A 214 0.14 -16.88 10.52
N PRO A 215 0.79 -18.01 10.86
CA PRO A 215 0.80 -18.52 12.23
C PRO A 215 1.81 -17.74 13.08
N TRP A 216 1.50 -16.48 13.40
CA TRP A 216 2.33 -15.63 14.24
C TRP A 216 2.53 -16.26 15.62
N SER A 217 3.79 -16.47 16.01
CA SER A 217 4.17 -16.89 17.36
C SER A 217 4.05 -15.74 18.36
N GLN A 218 4.26 -14.50 17.90
CA GLN A 218 4.11 -13.28 18.71
C GLN A 218 3.88 -12.06 17.80
N THR A 219 3.02 -11.14 18.24
CA THR A 219 2.83 -9.83 17.62
C THR A 219 3.09 -8.74 18.66
N ASN A 220 4.05 -7.84 18.38
CA ASN A 220 4.32 -6.68 19.22
C ASN A 220 4.03 -5.41 18.44
N PHE A 221 3.27 -4.52 19.07
CA PHE A 221 2.92 -3.24 18.51
C PHE A 221 3.62 -2.11 19.24
N TYR A 222 4.18 -1.18 18.46
CA TYR A 222 4.92 -0.03 18.95
C TYR A 222 4.15 1.25 18.64
N SER A 223 4.28 2.25 19.51
CA SER A 223 3.64 3.54 19.33
C SER A 223 4.49 4.46 18.46
N GLN A 224 4.74 4.04 17.21
CA GLN A 224 5.58 4.77 16.24
C GLN A 224 4.98 4.78 14.84
N ASP A 225 5.40 5.77 14.04
CA ASP A 225 5.17 5.82 12.60
C ASP A 225 6.13 4.89 11.83
N HIS A 226 5.85 4.70 10.53
CA HIS A 226 6.54 3.75 9.66
C HIS A 226 8.06 3.95 9.63
N LEU A 227 8.52 5.21 9.59
CA LEU A 227 9.94 5.54 9.47
C LEU A 227 10.64 5.52 10.83
N LYS A 228 9.95 5.94 11.89
CA LYS A 228 10.51 5.97 13.25
C LYS A 228 10.52 4.61 13.93
N LEU A 229 9.73 3.64 13.45
CA LEU A 229 9.71 2.29 14.01
C LEU A 229 11.11 1.66 14.12
N VAL A 230 11.96 1.88 13.12
CA VAL A 230 13.32 1.31 13.08
C VAL A 230 14.31 2.02 14.01
N GLN A 231 13.93 3.19 14.49
CA GLN A 231 14.71 4.03 15.40
C GLN A 231 14.23 3.90 16.85
N ASP A 232 13.14 3.15 17.08
CA ASP A 232 12.54 2.98 18.40
C ASP A 232 13.45 2.16 19.31
N SER A 233 13.85 2.75 20.43
CA SER A 233 14.72 2.09 21.41
C SER A 233 14.07 0.85 21.99
N SER A 234 12.75 0.88 22.24
CA SER A 234 12.02 -0.27 22.79
C SER A 234 11.98 -1.44 21.82
N LEU A 235 11.87 -1.17 20.52
CA LEU A 235 11.98 -2.18 19.47
C LEU A 235 13.40 -2.77 19.42
N ILE A 236 14.43 -1.92 19.44
CA ILE A 236 15.84 -2.36 19.41
C ILE A 236 16.14 -3.25 20.61
N ASP A 237 15.69 -2.87 21.81
CA ASP A 237 15.90 -3.66 23.02
C ASP A 237 15.10 -4.97 23.00
N SER A 238 13.87 -4.95 22.49
CA SER A 238 13.07 -6.17 22.28
C SER A 238 13.77 -7.16 21.34
N LEU A 239 14.37 -6.66 20.26
CA LEU A 239 15.14 -7.47 19.32
C LEU A 239 16.39 -8.05 19.98
N ARG A 240 17.14 -7.24 20.74
CA ARG A 240 18.33 -7.70 21.48
C ARG A 240 17.98 -8.83 22.44
N CYS A 241 16.97 -8.66 23.28
CA CYS A 241 16.52 -9.70 24.22
C CYS A 241 16.05 -10.97 23.50
N THR A 242 15.43 -10.82 22.32
CA THR A 242 14.95 -11.98 21.54
C THR A 242 16.09 -12.74 20.87
N LEU A 243 17.11 -12.05 20.35
CA LEU A 243 18.17 -12.64 19.54
C LEU A 243 19.42 -13.04 20.33
N LEU A 244 19.78 -12.26 21.36
CA LEU A 244 21.04 -12.43 22.11
C LEU A 244 20.85 -13.12 23.45
N GLY A 245 19.61 -13.40 23.84
CA GLY A 245 19.27 -14.15 25.05
C GLY A 245 18.47 -13.33 26.05
N LYS A 246 17.65 -14.05 26.83
CA LYS A 246 16.95 -13.49 27.99
C LYS A 246 17.94 -13.28 29.13
N PRO A 247 17.75 -12.28 30.00
CA PRO A 247 18.47 -12.21 31.26
C PRO A 247 18.32 -13.55 32.01
N GLY A 248 19.44 -14.15 32.39
CA GLY A 248 19.45 -15.33 33.24
C GLY A 248 19.16 -14.95 34.69
N ILE A 249 18.63 -15.90 35.46
CA ILE A 249 18.68 -15.80 36.92
C ILE A 249 20.13 -16.06 37.31
N VAL A 250 20.74 -15.12 38.05
CA VAL A 250 22.01 -15.37 38.70
C VAL A 250 21.69 -16.21 39.94
N GLU A 251 22.05 -17.49 39.92
CA GLU A 251 22.05 -18.36 41.11
C GLU A 251 23.28 -18.12 41.98
#